data_AF-A0A5Q4F2T9-F1
#
_entry.id   AF-A0A5Q4F2T9-F1
#
_cell.length_a   1.000
_cell.length_b   1.000
_cell.length_c   1.000
_cell.angle_alpha   90.00
_cell.angle_beta   90.00
_cell.angle_gamma   90.00
#
_symmetry.space_group_name_H-M   'P 1'
#
loop_
_entity.id
_entity.type
_entity.pdbx_description
1 polymer ?
#
loop_
_entity_poly.entity_id
_entity_poly.type
_entity_poly.pdbx_seq_one_letter_code
_entity_poly.pdbx_strand_id
1 'polypeptide(L)' 'IVDDNGRILADTDERILDFIEFDGREKLFAQERGYMQTEVSGKGVLVAHAQSPGYETYKSGWHSVIIQNSVS' A
#
# COMPACT_ATOMS: atom_id res chain seq x y z
N ILE A 1 1.12 6.24 -2.19
CA ILE A 1 1.54 5.54 -3.43
C ILE A 1 2.88 4.89 -3.17
N VAL A 2 3.02 3.62 -3.50
CA VAL A 2 4.26 2.85 -3.28
C VAL A 2 4.64 2.04 -4.52
N ASP A 3 5.90 1.58 -4.60
CA ASP A 3 6.31 0.55 -5.57
C ASP A 3 6.03 -0.88 -5.07
N ASP A 4 6.35 -1.90 -5.88
CA ASP A 4 6.17 -3.33 -5.55
C ASP A 4 6.88 -3.76 -4.26
N ASN A 5 7.99 -3.09 -3.90
CA ASN A 5 8.73 -3.38 -2.68
C ASN A 5 8.14 -2.68 -1.45
N GLY A 6 7.12 -1.83 -1.64
CA GLY A 6 6.54 -1.02 -0.59
C GLY A 6 7.27 0.30 -0.36
N ARG A 7 8.20 0.70 -1.24
CA ARG A 7 8.86 2.01 -1.12
C ARG A 7 7.87 3.12 -1.39
N ILE A 8 7.79 4.10 -0.50
CA ILE A 8 6.89 5.24 -0.60
C ILE A 8 7.39 6.22 -1.66
N LEU A 9 6.58 6.39 -2.71
CA LEU A 9 6.83 7.32 -3.81
C LEU A 9 6.11 8.65 -3.60
N ALA A 10 4.94 8.61 -2.95
CA ALA A 10 4.18 9.78 -2.56
C ALA A 10 3.29 9.43 -1.36
N ASP A 11 3.25 10.32 -0.37
CA ASP A 11 2.46 10.17 0.85
C ASP A 11 1.85 11.50 1.27
N THR A 12 0.65 11.47 1.86
CA THR A 12 -0.04 12.67 2.35
C THR A 12 0.65 13.28 3.57
N ASP A 13 1.40 12.49 4.33
CA ASP A 13 2.17 12.92 5.51
C ASP A 13 3.65 13.16 5.18
N GLU A 14 4.00 13.33 3.90
CA GLU A 14 5.36 13.61 3.41
C GLU A 14 6.44 12.57 3.77
N ARG A 15 6.09 11.31 4.07
CA ARG A 15 7.03 10.21 4.38
C ARG A 15 7.70 9.59 3.14
N ILE A 16 8.09 10.40 2.16
CA ILE A 16 8.66 9.94 0.88
C ILE A 16 10.03 9.28 1.11
N LEU A 17 10.36 8.25 0.32
CA LEU A 17 11.59 7.43 0.43
C LEU A 17 11.65 6.48 1.63
N ASP A 18 10.61 6.44 2.46
CA ASP A 18 10.42 5.42 3.49
C ASP A 18 9.74 4.15 2.92
N PHE A 19 9.48 3.15 3.75
CA PHE A 19 8.80 1.91 3.37
C PHE A 19 7.51 1.70 4.14
N ILE A 20 6.47 1.20 3.46
CA ILE A 20 5.28 0.70 4.13
C ILE A 20 5.48 -0.78 4.51
N GLU A 21 5.46 -1.06 5.80
CA GLU A 21 5.59 -2.41 6.35
C GLU A 21 4.34 -2.79 7.16
N PHE A 22 3.81 -3.97 6.89
CA PHE A 22 2.72 -4.60 7.64
C PHE A 22 2.62 -6.08 7.30
N ASP A 23 2.07 -6.86 8.23
CA ASP A 23 1.86 -8.28 8.05
C ASP A 23 0.86 -8.54 6.91
N GLY A 24 1.25 -9.39 5.97
CA GLY A 24 0.45 -9.77 4.80
C GLY A 24 0.54 -8.85 3.58
N ARG A 25 1.46 -7.86 3.59
CA ARG A 25 1.72 -6.97 2.43
C ARG A 25 1.92 -7.72 1.12
N GLU A 26 2.76 -8.74 1.10
CA GLU A 26 3.05 -9.52 -0.11
C GLU A 26 1.78 -10.19 -0.67
N LYS A 27 0.97 -10.79 0.21
CA LYS A 27 -0.29 -11.43 -0.17
C LYS A 27 -1.31 -10.41 -0.68
N LEU A 28 -1.35 -9.23 -0.08
CA LEU A 28 -2.22 -8.15 -0.53
C LEU A 28 -1.78 -7.66 -1.92
N PHE A 29 -0.49 -7.35 -2.10
CA PHE A 29 0.05 -6.79 -3.35
C PHE A 29 0.08 -7.78 -4.52
N ALA A 30 -0.03 -9.09 -4.26
CA ALA A 30 -0.20 -10.11 -5.29
C ALA A 30 -1.58 -10.06 -5.99
N GLN A 31 -2.55 -9.31 -5.46
CA GLN A 31 -3.86 -9.10 -6.07
C GLN A 31 -3.86 -7.84 -6.94
N GLU A 32 -4.79 -7.70 -7.88
CA GLU A 32 -4.96 -6.41 -8.59
C GLU A 32 -5.53 -5.32 -7.68
N ARG A 33 -6.37 -5.71 -6.72
CA ARG A 33 -6.98 -4.85 -5.70
C ARG A 33 -7.47 -5.69 -4.54
N GLY A 34 -7.55 -5.10 -3.36
CA GLY A 34 -7.98 -5.80 -2.16
C GLY A 34 -7.89 -4.93 -0.91
N TYR A 35 -8.28 -5.51 0.21
CA TYR A 35 -8.09 -4.89 1.52
C TYR A 35 -7.80 -5.97 2.57
N MET A 36 -7.20 -5.56 3.68
CA MET A 36 -7.03 -6.41 4.85
C MET A 36 -7.02 -5.57 6.13
N GLN A 37 -7.47 -6.17 7.23
CA GLN A 37 -7.16 -5.67 8.57
C GLN A 37 -5.81 -6.22 9.00
N THR A 38 -4.96 -5.35 9.52
CA THR A 38 -3.60 -5.67 9.96
C THR A 38 -3.15 -4.62 10.99
N GLU A 39 -1.89 -4.70 11.41
CA GLU A 39 -1.26 -3.68 12.25
C GLU A 39 -0.18 -2.94 11.46
N VAL A 40 -0.18 -1.61 11.58
CA VAL A 40 0.90 -0.74 11.10
C VAL A 40 1.41 0.04 12.30
N SER A 41 2.71 -0.07 12.60
CA SER A 41 3.35 0.57 13.77
C SER A 41 2.61 0.30 15.09
N GLY A 42 2.12 -0.94 15.28
CA GLY A 42 1.39 -1.39 16.47
C GLY A 42 -0.03 -0.85 16.62
N LYS A 43 -0.60 -0.26 15.55
CA LYS A 43 -2.00 0.19 15.53
C LYS A 43 -2.80 -0.68 14.57
N GLY A 44 -3.94 -1.19 15.05
CA GLY A 44 -4.92 -1.87 14.21
C GLY A 44 -5.47 -0.94 13.15
N VAL A 45 -5.32 -1.32 11.89
CA VAL A 45 -5.71 -0.53 10.72
C VAL A 45 -6.39 -1.40 9.66
N LEU A 46 -7.18 -0.75 8.81
CA LEU A 46 -7.60 -1.28 7.52
C LEU A 46 -6.64 -0.76 6.45
N VAL A 47 -5.98 -1.67 5.74
CA VAL A 47 -5.14 -1.35 4.58
C VAL A 47 -5.88 -1.78 3.32
N ALA A 48 -6.19 -0.83 2.45
CA ALA A 48 -6.73 -1.09 1.12
C ALA A 48 -5.68 -0.77 0.06
N HIS A 49 -5.67 -1.55 -1.02
CA HIS A 49 -4.74 -1.32 -2.13
C HIS A 49 -5.41 -1.49 -3.49
N ALA A 50 -4.80 -0.88 -4.50
CA ALA A 50 -5.05 -1.15 -5.91
C ALA A 50 -3.75 -1.02 -6.70
N GLN A 51 -3.43 -2.04 -7.50
CA GLN A 51 -2.32 -2.01 -8.44
C GLN A 51 -2.65 -1.06 -9.60
N SER A 52 -1.68 -0.22 -9.97
CA SER A 52 -1.82 0.62 -11.16
C SER A 52 -1.79 -0.26 -12.41
N PRO A 53 -2.74 -0.11 -13.34
CA PRO A 53 -2.69 -0.82 -14.63
C PRO A 53 -1.52 -0.34 -15.50
N GLY A 54 -0.84 0.75 -15.11
CA GLY A 54 0.17 1.41 -15.92
C GLY A 54 -0.44 2.46 -16.85
N TYR A 55 0.38 2.93 -17.80
CA TYR A 55 -0.05 3.83 -18.87
C TYR A 55 0.48 3.30 -20.20
N GLU A 56 -0.41 3.13 -21.18
CA GLU A 56 -0.13 2.47 -22.46
C GLU A 56 0.54 1.09 -22.28
N THR A 57 1.79 0.94 -22.71
CA THR A 57 2.57 -0.31 -22.62
C THR A 57 3.49 -0.36 -21.39
N TYR A 58 3.53 0.70 -20.59
CA TYR A 58 4.40 0.80 -19.41
C TYR A 58 3.67 0.32 -18.16
N LYS A 59 4.18 -0.76 -17.56
CA LYS A 59 3.80 -1.18 -16.21
C LYS A 59 4.69 -0.46 -15.20
N SER A 60 4.10 0.34 -14.32
CA SER A 60 4.85 1.08 -13.31
C SER A 60 5.24 0.23 -12.10
N GLY A 61 4.51 -0.86 -11.81
CA GLY A 61 4.63 -1.58 -10.55
C GLY A 61 4.18 -0.74 -9.35
N TRP A 62 3.40 0.33 -9.59
CA TRP A 62 2.94 1.21 -8.53
C TRP A 62 1.62 0.74 -7.94
N HIS A 63 1.47 0.98 -6.65
CA HIS A 63 0.28 0.67 -5.88
C HIS A 63 -0.26 1.94 -5.25
N SER A 64 -1.57 2.16 -5.40
CA SER A 64 -2.30 3.06 -4.53
C SER A 64 -2.61 2.32 -3.24
N VAL A 65 -2.33 2.94 -2.10
CA VAL A 65 -2.56 2.36 -0.78
C VAL A 65 -3.26 3.38 0.09
N ILE A 66 -4.32 2.95 0.78
CA ILE A 66 -5.05 3.72 1.78
C ILE A 66 -4.91 2.97 3.10
N ILE A 67 -4.47 3.68 4.14
CA ILE A 67 -4.42 3.18 5.51
C ILE A 67 -5.45 3.96 6.32
N GLN A 68 -6.37 3.26 6.94
CA GLN A 68 -7.38 3.84 7.81
C GLN A 68 -7.28 3.22 9.20
N ASN A 69 -7.25 4.03 10.25
CA ASN A 69 -7.34 3.51 11.61
C ASN A 69 -8.66 2.76 11.78
N SER A 70 -8.59 1.55 12.34
CA SER A 70 -9.79 0.81 12.70
C SER A 70 -10.53 1.58 13.80
N VAL A 71 -11.83 1.80 13.63
CA VAL A 71 -12.66 2.40 14.67
C VAL A 71 -12.88 1.35 15.76
N SER A 72 -12.42 1.64 16.97
CA SER A 72 -12.71 0.86 18.18
C SER A 72 -14.15 1.04 18.63
#